data_AF-A0A2G9NTX9-F1
#
_entry.id   AF-A0A2G9NTX9-F1
#
_cell.length_a   1.000
_cell.length_b   1.000
_cell.length_c   1.000
_cell.angle_alpha   90.00
_cell.angle_beta   90.00
_cell.angle_gamma   90.00
#
_symmetry.space_group_name_H-M   'P 1'
#
loop_
_entity.id
_entity.type
_entity.pdbx_description
1 polymer ?
#
loop_
_entity_poly.entity_id
_entity_poly.type
_entity_poly.pdbx_seq_one_letter_code
_entity_poly.pdbx_strand_id
1 'polypeptide(L)'
;MKWGWEMKKVLLIALFLVLGMSLVLAAQYGSAGNANNSANKSSESNRTIAETNKTNQGIGQNLSGQVRARIGELKAGEYNGSLGQLLRVRELAQNLRELRVNNVSAITDLNITAETDADGKTRFRTRLRNNTEMEIKIMPDSAAERALERLRLKVCSEENNCTIQLKDVGNGEERIRYEVQIERHSRILGIFQKKMQVQAQVNAENGEIINVGKPWWAFIASEPEE
;
A
#
# COMPACT_ATOMS: atom_id res chain seq x y z
N MET A 1 -43.92 -25.20 -43.60
CA MET A 1 -42.53 -25.48 -43.19
C MET A 1 -42.10 -24.45 -42.15
N LYS A 2 -42.16 -24.78 -40.85
CA LYS A 2 -41.94 -23.84 -39.73
C LYS A 2 -41.00 -24.42 -38.66
N TRP A 3 -40.00 -25.20 -39.09
CA TRP A 3 -39.10 -25.96 -38.21
C TRP A 3 -37.68 -25.39 -38.08
N GLY A 4 -37.38 -24.24 -38.70
CA GLY A 4 -36.01 -23.73 -38.80
C GLY A 4 -35.48 -22.93 -37.61
N TRP A 5 -36.35 -22.38 -36.74
CA TRP A 5 -35.91 -21.46 -35.68
C TRP A 5 -35.62 -22.19 -34.37
N GLU A 6 -36.48 -23.11 -33.96
CA GLU A 6 -36.34 -23.79 -32.66
C GLU A 6 -35.11 -24.71 -32.60
N MET A 7 -34.70 -25.34 -33.71
CA MET A 7 -33.46 -26.14 -33.74
C MET A 7 -32.18 -25.30 -33.55
N LYS A 8 -32.16 -24.03 -33.96
CA LYS A 8 -30.98 -23.16 -33.80
C LYS A 8 -30.75 -22.76 -32.35
N LYS A 9 -31.82 -22.63 -31.55
CA LYS A 9 -31.74 -22.32 -30.12
C LYS A 9 -31.18 -23.49 -29.33
N VAL A 10 -31.61 -24.71 -29.64
CA VAL A 10 -31.11 -25.94 -28.99
C VAL A 10 -29.62 -26.15 -29.28
N LEU A 11 -29.17 -25.87 -30.51
CA LEU A 11 -27.76 -26.00 -30.89
C LEU A 11 -26.86 -24.95 -30.19
N LEU A 12 -27.33 -23.72 -30.00
CA LEU A 12 -26.59 -22.67 -29.29
C LEU A 12 -26.47 -22.95 -27.78
N ILE A 13 -27.53 -23.47 -27.15
CA ILE A 13 -27.50 -23.84 -25.71
C ILE A 13 -26.55 -25.02 -25.47
N ALA A 14 -26.53 -26.00 -26.36
CA ALA A 14 -25.58 -27.13 -26.28
C ALA A 14 -24.12 -26.67 -26.43
N LEU A 15 -23.84 -25.70 -27.31
CA LEU A 15 -22.49 -25.17 -27.51
C LEU A 15 -21.94 -24.46 -26.24
N PHE A 16 -22.80 -23.73 -25.52
CA PHE A 16 -22.42 -23.06 -24.26
C PHE A 16 -22.19 -24.04 -23.11
N LEU A 17 -22.91 -25.16 -23.05
CA LEU A 17 -22.70 -26.19 -22.03
C LEU A 17 -21.39 -26.97 -22.23
N VAL A 18 -20.96 -27.20 -23.48
CA VAL A 18 -19.68 -27.89 -23.76
C VAL A 18 -18.48 -26.99 -23.44
N LEU A 19 -18.56 -25.68 -23.67
CA LEU A 19 -17.46 -24.77 -23.32
C LEU A 19 -17.33 -24.53 -21.81
N GLY A 20 -18.42 -24.63 -21.04
CA GLY A 20 -18.43 -24.41 -19.59
C GLY A 20 -17.78 -25.52 -18.75
N MET A 21 -17.67 -26.76 -19.26
CA MET A 21 -17.04 -27.87 -18.51
C MET A 21 -15.52 -27.94 -18.64
N SER A 22 -14.91 -27.18 -19.55
CA SER A 22 -13.45 -27.20 -19.74
C SER A 22 -12.65 -26.42 -18.68
N LEU A 23 -13.32 -25.73 -17.75
CA LEU A 23 -12.70 -24.79 -16.81
C LEU A 23 -12.64 -25.29 -15.35
N VAL A 24 -12.87 -26.59 -15.13
CA VAL A 24 -12.78 -27.23 -13.81
C VAL A 24 -11.81 -28.42 -13.89
N LEU A 25 -10.51 -28.18 -14.12
CA LEU A 25 -9.44 -29.18 -13.95
C LEU A 25 -8.04 -28.53 -14.05
N ALA A 26 -7.73 -27.58 -13.16
CA ALA A 26 -6.35 -27.10 -12.99
C ALA A 26 -6.14 -26.49 -11.60
N ALA A 27 -6.30 -27.26 -10.52
CA ALA A 27 -5.88 -26.82 -9.19
C ALA A 27 -5.57 -27.97 -8.23
N GLN A 28 -4.89 -29.03 -8.69
CA GLN A 28 -4.24 -30.01 -7.82
C GLN A 28 -2.98 -30.53 -8.52
N TYR A 29 -1.91 -29.74 -8.49
CA TYR A 29 -0.55 -30.26 -8.63
C TYR A 29 0.22 -29.81 -7.38
N GLY A 30 0.48 -30.78 -6.51
CA GLY A 30 1.30 -30.61 -5.34
C GLY A 30 2.74 -30.32 -5.72
N SER A 31 3.36 -29.39 -5.00
CA SER A 31 4.82 -29.22 -5.00
C SER A 31 5.34 -29.68 -3.65
N ALA A 32 5.80 -30.93 -3.62
CA ALA A 32 6.60 -31.49 -2.55
C ALA A 32 8.06 -31.05 -2.71
N GLY A 33 8.71 -30.77 -1.57
CA GLY A 33 10.16 -30.72 -1.44
C GLY A 33 10.78 -29.32 -1.53
N ASN A 34 11.40 -28.86 -0.46
CA ASN A 34 12.79 -29.25 -0.21
C ASN A 34 13.22 -28.80 1.20
N ALA A 35 13.45 -29.76 2.08
CA ALA A 35 14.07 -29.55 3.38
C ALA A 35 15.58 -29.58 3.20
N ASN A 36 16.21 -28.40 3.09
CA ASN A 36 17.66 -28.31 3.19
C ASN A 36 18.06 -27.80 4.58
N ASN A 37 18.52 -28.76 5.37
CA ASN A 37 19.43 -28.56 6.49
C ASN A 37 20.59 -27.65 6.07
N SER A 38 20.82 -26.58 6.82
CA SER A 38 22.13 -25.95 6.87
C SER A 38 22.47 -25.62 8.32
N ALA A 39 23.11 -26.61 8.94
CA ALA A 39 23.90 -26.44 10.13
C ALA A 39 25.26 -25.84 9.74
N ASN A 40 25.51 -24.60 10.14
CA ASN A 40 26.85 -24.02 10.29
C ASN A 40 26.84 -23.38 11.68
N LYS A 41 27.30 -24.06 12.73
CA LYS A 41 28.69 -24.34 13.11
C LYS A 41 29.56 -23.08 13.17
N SER A 42 29.48 -22.45 14.35
CA SER A 42 30.58 -21.85 15.13
C SER A 42 31.75 -21.21 14.37
N SER A 43 31.94 -19.91 14.59
CA SER A 43 33.27 -19.36 14.82
C SER A 43 33.19 -18.14 15.74
N GLU A 44 33.40 -18.47 16.99
CA GLU A 44 33.92 -17.63 18.05
C GLU A 44 35.22 -16.96 17.60
N SER A 45 35.27 -15.63 17.62
CA SER A 45 36.53 -14.88 17.57
C SER A 45 36.46 -13.73 18.56
N ASN A 46 36.87 -14.05 19.79
CA ASN A 46 37.37 -13.08 20.76
C ASN A 46 38.62 -12.41 20.17
N ARG A 47 38.52 -11.12 19.84
CA ARG A 47 39.68 -10.22 19.84
C ARG A 47 39.34 -8.95 20.61
N THR A 48 39.71 -9.00 21.88
CA THR A 48 40.06 -7.86 22.72
C THR A 48 41.16 -7.06 22.02
N ILE A 49 40.81 -5.88 21.50
CA ILE A 49 41.78 -4.81 21.25
C ILE A 49 41.46 -3.73 22.28
N ALA A 50 42.14 -3.84 23.41
CA ALA A 50 42.41 -2.70 24.27
C ALA A 50 43.61 -1.99 23.67
N GLU A 51 43.39 -0.80 23.08
CA GLU A 51 44.48 0.16 22.95
C GLU A 51 43.99 1.60 23.10
N THR A 52 44.54 2.17 24.15
CA THR A 52 44.40 3.49 24.72
C THR A 52 44.87 4.55 23.74
N ASN A 53 43.99 5.50 23.38
CA ASN A 53 44.41 6.81 22.89
C ASN A 53 43.64 7.89 23.63
N LYS A 54 44.23 8.35 24.74
CA LYS A 54 43.90 9.61 25.40
C LYS A 54 44.43 10.75 24.52
N THR A 55 43.58 11.29 23.66
CA THR A 55 43.82 12.56 22.98
C THR A 55 42.90 13.63 23.55
N ASN A 56 43.50 14.52 24.36
CA ASN A 56 43.19 15.93 24.54
C ASN A 56 41.72 16.35 24.35
N GLN A 57 40.95 16.25 25.44
CA GLN A 57 39.63 16.88 25.57
C GLN A 57 39.78 18.40 25.60
N GLY A 58 39.72 19.02 24.43
CA GLY A 58 39.34 20.42 24.31
C GLY A 58 37.89 20.61 24.77
N ILE A 59 37.64 21.65 25.54
CA ILE A 59 36.38 22.04 26.20
C ILE A 59 35.19 22.25 25.22
N GLY A 60 35.38 22.02 23.91
CA GLY A 60 34.39 22.26 22.85
C GLY A 60 33.62 21.05 22.30
N GLN A 61 33.76 19.82 22.84
CA GLN A 61 33.15 18.61 22.24
C GLN A 61 31.89 18.07 22.93
N ASN A 62 31.34 18.75 23.94
CA ASN A 62 30.26 18.18 24.77
C ASN A 62 28.82 18.44 24.28
N LEU A 63 28.63 18.97 23.06
CA LEU A 63 27.29 19.21 22.49
C LEU A 63 26.92 18.32 21.28
N SER A 64 27.84 17.56 20.70
CA SER A 64 27.53 16.70 19.55
C SER A 64 26.96 15.32 19.92
N GLY A 65 26.97 14.95 21.20
CA GLY A 65 26.53 13.63 21.68
C GLY A 65 25.04 13.51 22.04
N GLN A 66 24.28 14.61 22.08
CA GLN A 66 22.91 14.60 22.63
C GLN A 66 21.77 14.60 21.60
N VAL A 67 22.06 14.67 20.30
CA VAL A 67 21.02 14.47 19.26
C VAL A 67 21.25 13.12 18.59
N ARG A 68 21.32 12.05 19.38
CA ARG A 68 21.18 10.70 18.85
C ARG A 68 19.70 10.52 18.55
N ALA A 69 19.31 10.80 17.30
CA ALA A 69 17.97 10.54 16.81
C ALA A 69 17.55 9.15 17.30
N ARG A 70 16.51 9.09 18.14
CA ARG A 70 15.98 7.83 18.63
C ARG A 70 15.21 7.21 17.47
N ILE A 71 15.92 6.50 16.60
CA ILE A 71 15.30 5.66 15.58
C ILE A 71 14.54 4.58 16.36
N GLY A 72 13.22 4.70 16.36
CA GLY A 72 12.32 3.76 17.02
C GLY A 72 11.34 3.19 16.02
N GLU A 73 10.95 1.95 16.25
CA GLU A 73 9.75 1.41 15.61
C GLU A 73 8.55 2.32 15.91
N LEU A 74 7.72 2.56 14.90
CA LEU A 74 6.53 3.40 15.03
C LEU A 74 5.55 2.74 16.00
N LYS A 75 5.29 3.43 17.12
CA LYS A 75 4.33 3.00 18.15
C LYS A 75 3.00 3.75 17.96
N ALA A 76 1.95 3.25 18.59
CA ALA A 76 0.71 4.02 18.70
C ALA A 76 0.98 5.34 19.44
N GLY A 77 0.44 6.44 18.93
CA GLY A 77 0.72 7.78 19.45
C GLY A 77 0.40 8.89 18.46
N GLU A 78 0.74 10.12 18.85
CA GLU A 78 0.61 11.29 18.00
C GLU A 78 2.00 11.82 17.63
N TYR A 79 2.19 12.13 16.35
CA TYR A 79 3.46 12.54 15.77
C TYR A 79 3.27 13.80 14.92
N ASN A 80 4.20 14.73 15.01
CA ASN A 80 4.24 15.88 14.10
C ASN A 80 4.93 15.46 12.80
N GLY A 81 4.19 15.43 11.70
CA GLY A 81 4.73 15.14 10.37
C GLY A 81 5.67 16.23 9.86
N SER A 82 6.38 15.94 8.77
CA SER A 82 7.36 16.84 8.14
C SER A 82 6.79 18.20 7.72
N LEU A 83 5.51 18.23 7.33
CA LEU A 83 4.76 19.43 6.95
C LEU A 83 3.99 20.08 8.12
N GLY A 84 4.16 19.58 9.35
CA GLY A 84 3.48 20.11 10.55
C GLY A 84 2.09 19.54 10.82
N GLN A 85 1.56 18.65 9.98
CA GLN A 85 0.32 17.93 10.29
C GLN A 85 0.48 16.97 11.47
N LEU A 86 -0.58 16.81 12.27
CA LEU A 86 -0.64 15.83 13.36
C LEU A 86 -1.03 14.45 12.80
N LEU A 87 -0.09 13.52 12.80
CA LEU A 87 -0.32 12.12 12.47
C LEU A 87 -0.68 11.34 13.73
N ARG A 88 -1.86 10.71 13.73
CA ARG A 88 -2.28 9.76 14.76
C ARG A 88 -2.04 8.34 14.27
N VAL A 89 -1.30 7.57 15.04
CA VAL A 89 -1.01 6.16 14.76
C VAL A 89 -1.77 5.31 15.74
N ARG A 90 -2.57 4.37 15.23
CA ARG A 90 -3.27 3.35 16.03
C ARG A 90 -2.84 1.97 15.60
N GLU A 91 -2.75 1.06 16.56
CA GLU A 91 -2.51 -0.36 16.30
C GLU A 91 -3.86 -1.07 16.20
N LEU A 92 -4.12 -1.73 15.08
CA LEU A 92 -5.38 -2.46 14.84
C LEU A 92 -5.22 -3.95 15.17
N ALA A 93 -4.10 -4.55 14.77
CA ALA A 93 -3.74 -5.94 14.99
C ALA A 93 -2.21 -6.08 14.95
N GLN A 94 -1.69 -7.31 15.11
CA GLN A 94 -0.26 -7.57 15.00
C GLN A 94 0.28 -7.07 13.65
N ASN A 95 1.19 -6.09 13.70
CA ASN A 95 1.80 -5.40 12.56
C ASN A 95 0.85 -4.54 11.69
N LEU A 96 -0.45 -4.54 11.95
CA LEU A 96 -1.42 -3.74 11.21
C LEU A 96 -1.67 -2.42 11.92
N ARG A 97 -1.37 -1.31 11.24
CA ARG A 97 -1.43 0.04 11.78
C ARG A 97 -2.37 0.90 10.96
N GLU A 98 -3.11 1.78 11.64
CA GLU A 98 -3.88 2.86 11.05
C GLU A 98 -3.08 4.15 11.17
N LEU A 99 -2.79 4.79 10.04
CA LEU A 99 -2.19 6.10 9.92
C LEU A 99 -3.30 7.10 9.65
N ARG A 100 -3.58 8.01 10.59
CA ARG A 100 -4.67 8.97 10.45
C ARG A 100 -4.18 10.40 10.51
N VAL A 101 -4.52 11.18 9.48
CA VAL A 101 -4.29 12.63 9.42
C VAL A 101 -5.64 13.27 9.13
N ASN A 102 -6.06 14.21 9.99
CA ASN A 102 -7.40 14.79 9.94
C ASN A 102 -8.50 13.71 9.96
N ASN A 103 -9.38 13.70 8.95
CA ASN A 103 -10.46 12.72 8.76
C ASN A 103 -10.12 11.61 7.79
N VAL A 104 -8.86 11.52 7.33
CA VAL A 104 -8.41 10.51 6.38
C VAL A 104 -7.54 9.49 7.09
N SER A 105 -7.87 8.21 6.95
CA SER A 105 -7.09 7.10 7.49
C SER A 105 -6.54 6.23 6.37
N ALA A 106 -5.31 5.75 6.55
CA ALA A 106 -4.69 4.75 5.69
C ALA A 106 -4.25 3.56 6.53
N ILE A 107 -4.54 2.35 6.05
CA ILE A 107 -4.13 1.10 6.70
C ILE A 107 -2.79 0.66 6.11
N THR A 108 -1.90 0.13 6.95
CA THR A 108 -0.61 -0.39 6.51
C THR A 108 -0.14 -1.55 7.37
N ASP A 109 0.51 -2.51 6.72
CA ASP A 109 1.22 -3.64 7.33
C ASP A 109 2.75 -3.44 7.30
N LEU A 110 3.22 -2.25 6.88
CA LEU A 110 4.62 -1.95 6.71
C LEU A 110 5.32 -1.70 8.07
N ASN A 111 6.60 -2.08 8.13
CA ASN A 111 7.46 -1.75 9.26
C ASN A 111 7.93 -0.30 9.13
N ILE A 112 7.25 0.62 9.80
CA ILE A 112 7.55 2.05 9.78
C ILE A 112 8.40 2.40 10.99
N THR A 113 9.46 3.17 10.77
CA THR A 113 10.27 3.82 11.80
C THR A 113 10.02 5.31 11.79
N ALA A 114 10.11 5.92 12.98
CA ALA A 114 9.97 7.36 13.16
C ALA A 114 11.29 7.95 13.67
N GLU A 115 11.75 9.01 13.01
CA GLU A 115 12.94 9.76 13.36
C GLU A 115 12.56 11.21 13.60
N THR A 116 12.70 11.69 14.83
CA THR A 116 12.46 13.10 15.16
C THR A 116 13.76 13.89 15.02
N ASP A 117 13.72 14.92 14.19
CA ASP A 117 14.83 15.84 13.96
C ASP A 117 14.98 16.84 15.12
N ALA A 118 16.09 17.58 15.13
CA ALA A 118 16.34 18.64 16.12
C ALA A 118 15.24 19.72 16.15
N ASP A 119 14.54 19.92 15.03
CA ASP A 119 13.42 20.87 14.89
C ASP A 119 12.09 20.31 15.42
N GLY A 120 12.06 19.09 15.97
CA GLY A 120 10.84 18.44 16.46
C GLY A 120 9.93 17.88 15.35
N LYS A 121 10.40 17.87 14.10
CA LYS A 121 9.71 17.25 12.96
C LYS A 121 10.00 15.76 12.91
N THR A 122 8.97 14.94 12.71
CA THR A 122 9.13 13.49 12.55
C THR A 122 9.19 13.12 11.07
N ARG A 123 10.27 12.45 10.68
CA ARG A 123 10.41 11.76 9.40
C ARG A 123 10.03 10.30 9.57
N PHE A 124 9.23 9.80 8.64
CA PHE A 124 8.80 8.41 8.63
C PHE A 124 9.57 7.67 7.56
N ARG A 125 10.18 6.54 7.92
CA ARG A 125 10.85 5.64 7.00
C ARG A 125 10.24 4.27 7.09
N THR A 126 10.34 3.49 6.03
CA THR A 126 9.97 2.08 6.10
C THR A 126 10.95 1.25 5.30
N ARG A 127 11.13 0.02 5.76
CA ARG A 127 12.00 -0.97 5.14
C ARG A 127 11.17 -1.82 4.17
N LEU A 128 11.59 -1.83 2.92
CA LEU A 128 10.99 -2.62 1.86
C LEU A 128 11.45 -4.08 1.89
N ARG A 129 10.85 -4.91 1.04
CA ARG A 129 11.18 -6.34 0.94
C ARG A 129 12.62 -6.58 0.49
N ASN A 130 13.18 -5.71 -0.35
CA ASN A 130 14.59 -5.73 -0.74
C ASN A 130 15.55 -5.18 0.34
N ASN A 131 15.06 -4.90 1.54
CA ASN A 131 15.82 -4.34 2.66
C ASN A 131 16.35 -2.91 2.42
N THR A 132 15.86 -2.21 1.39
CA THR A 132 16.10 -0.77 1.22
C THR A 132 15.15 0.04 2.10
N GLU A 133 15.59 1.21 2.53
CA GLU A 133 14.78 2.12 3.34
C GLU A 133 14.31 3.27 2.46
N MET A 134 13.01 3.57 2.52
CA MET A 134 12.42 4.71 1.82
C MET A 134 11.65 5.60 2.77
N GLU A 135 11.61 6.89 2.44
CA GLU A 135 10.98 7.92 3.25
C GLU A 135 9.53 8.16 2.81
N ILE A 136 8.60 8.18 3.76
CA ILE A 136 7.19 8.50 3.51
C ILE A 136 7.01 10.01 3.70
N LYS A 137 7.03 10.76 2.60
CA LYS A 137 6.92 12.23 2.61
C LYS A 137 5.48 12.71 2.48
N ILE A 138 4.67 11.98 1.72
CA ILE A 138 3.25 12.27 1.51
C ILE A 138 2.44 11.55 2.57
N MET A 139 1.55 12.28 3.25
CA MET A 139 0.65 11.73 4.25
C MET A 139 -0.68 11.26 3.65
N PRO A 140 -1.48 10.45 4.37
CA PRO A 140 -2.75 9.91 3.88
C PRO A 140 -3.72 10.95 3.31
N ASP A 141 -3.81 12.13 3.92
CA ASP A 141 -4.70 13.21 3.49
C ASP A 141 -4.31 13.77 2.11
N SER A 142 -3.05 14.13 1.92
CA SER A 142 -2.51 14.63 0.66
C SER A 142 -2.57 13.57 -0.44
N ALA A 143 -2.33 12.29 -0.11
CA ALA A 143 -2.46 11.19 -1.06
C ALA A 143 -3.93 10.98 -1.49
N ALA A 144 -4.87 11.04 -0.54
CA ALA A 144 -6.30 10.92 -0.82
C ALA A 144 -6.80 12.07 -1.70
N GLU A 145 -6.40 13.31 -1.41
CA GLU A 145 -6.75 14.48 -2.22
C GLU A 145 -6.34 14.30 -3.69
N ARG A 146 -5.07 13.95 -3.93
CA ARG A 146 -4.56 13.72 -5.29
C ARG A 146 -5.24 12.55 -6.00
N ALA A 147 -5.53 11.47 -5.27
CA ALA A 147 -6.26 10.34 -5.80
C ALA A 147 -7.70 10.71 -6.20
N LEU A 148 -8.41 11.43 -5.33
CA LEU A 148 -9.79 11.87 -5.55
C LEU A 148 -9.88 12.84 -6.73
N GLU A 149 -8.94 13.80 -6.83
CA GLU A 149 -8.83 14.71 -7.97
C GLU A 149 -8.69 13.93 -9.28
N ARG A 150 -7.79 12.95 -9.31
CA ARG A 150 -7.54 12.14 -10.50
C ARG A 150 -8.73 11.24 -10.87
N LEU A 151 -9.46 10.76 -9.87
CA LEU A 151 -10.68 9.96 -10.01
C LEU A 151 -11.92 10.80 -10.31
N ARG A 152 -11.83 12.13 -10.19
CA ARG A 152 -12.93 13.10 -10.30
C ARG A 152 -14.03 12.86 -9.27
N LEU A 153 -13.62 12.60 -8.03
CA LEU A 153 -14.49 12.39 -6.87
C LEU A 153 -14.22 13.49 -5.84
N LYS A 154 -15.25 13.88 -5.09
CA LYS A 154 -15.13 14.93 -4.07
C LYS A 154 -14.90 14.39 -2.67
N VAL A 155 -15.47 13.22 -2.36
CA VAL A 155 -15.53 12.70 -1.00
C VAL A 155 -15.13 11.22 -0.97
N CYS A 156 -14.21 10.90 -0.07
CA CYS A 156 -13.91 9.54 0.36
C CYS A 156 -14.72 9.27 1.63
N SER A 157 -15.75 8.44 1.53
CA SER A 157 -16.63 8.06 2.65
C SER A 157 -16.82 6.54 2.71
N GLU A 158 -17.29 6.06 3.86
CA GLU A 158 -17.65 4.65 4.07
C GLU A 158 -18.81 4.23 3.16
N GLU A 159 -19.72 5.15 2.80
CA GLU A 159 -20.83 4.89 1.88
C GLU A 159 -20.36 4.45 0.48
N ASN A 160 -19.20 4.96 0.06
CA ASN A 160 -18.57 4.63 -1.22
C ASN A 160 -17.50 3.53 -1.07
N ASN A 161 -17.48 2.80 0.07
CA ASN A 161 -16.48 1.79 0.39
C ASN A 161 -15.05 2.29 0.15
N CYS A 162 -14.77 3.56 0.48
CA CYS A 162 -13.46 4.15 0.25
C CYS A 162 -12.42 3.52 1.19
N THR A 163 -11.40 2.90 0.62
CA THR A 163 -10.30 2.31 1.37
C THR A 163 -8.97 2.88 0.89
N ILE A 164 -8.11 3.25 1.84
CA ILE A 164 -6.78 3.78 1.56
C ILE A 164 -5.78 2.84 2.24
N GLN A 165 -4.85 2.30 1.47
CA GLN A 165 -3.84 1.38 1.97
C GLN A 165 -2.45 1.84 1.53
N LEU A 166 -1.49 1.85 2.45
CA LEU A 166 -0.09 2.11 2.14
C LEU A 166 0.62 0.77 1.98
N LYS A 167 1.09 0.47 0.77
CA LYS A 167 1.70 -0.81 0.40
C LYS A 167 3.06 -0.64 -0.24
N ASP A 168 3.91 -1.64 -0.02
CA ASP A 168 5.10 -1.91 -0.82
C ASP A 168 4.70 -2.80 -2.00
N VAL A 169 4.89 -2.30 -3.21
CA VAL A 169 4.45 -2.98 -4.43
C VAL A 169 5.45 -2.73 -5.55
N GLY A 170 6.17 -3.79 -5.93
CA GLY A 170 7.06 -3.81 -7.07
C GLY A 170 7.47 -5.24 -7.43
N ASN A 171 7.56 -5.50 -8.74
CA ASN A 171 8.21 -6.69 -9.31
C ASN A 171 9.50 -6.22 -10.01
N GLY A 172 10.40 -5.52 -9.30
CA GLY A 172 11.68 -5.05 -9.84
C GLY A 172 12.06 -3.62 -9.42
N GLU A 173 11.10 -2.69 -9.41
CA GLU A 173 11.26 -1.35 -8.81
C GLU A 173 10.32 -1.26 -7.60
N GLU A 174 10.82 -1.69 -6.43
CA GLU A 174 10.06 -1.58 -5.18
C GLU A 174 9.82 -0.10 -4.87
N ARG A 175 8.53 0.26 -4.76
CA ARG A 175 8.09 1.61 -4.44
C ARG A 175 6.92 1.53 -3.48
N ILE A 176 6.93 2.40 -2.48
CA ILE A 176 5.80 2.58 -1.58
C ILE A 176 4.77 3.45 -2.28
N ARG A 177 3.54 2.98 -2.30
CA ARG A 177 2.42 3.75 -2.83
C ARG A 177 1.20 3.63 -1.94
N TYR A 178 0.46 4.72 -1.87
CA TYR A 178 -0.92 4.72 -1.42
C TYR A 178 -1.80 4.15 -2.52
N GLU A 179 -2.61 3.16 -2.18
CA GLU A 179 -3.65 2.61 -3.03
C GLU A 179 -4.99 3.07 -2.46
N VAL A 180 -5.69 3.92 -3.23
CA VAL A 180 -7.02 4.42 -2.91
C VAL A 180 -8.01 3.65 -3.77
N GLN A 181 -8.91 2.88 -3.15
CA GLN A 181 -9.97 2.14 -3.84
C GLN A 181 -11.33 2.69 -3.42
N ILE A 182 -12.21 2.92 -4.38
CA ILE A 182 -13.55 3.47 -4.17
C ILE A 182 -14.55 2.72 -5.04
N GLU A 183 -15.71 2.43 -4.47
CA GLU A 183 -16.87 1.91 -5.19
C GLU A 183 -17.83 3.05 -5.55
N ARG A 184 -18.17 3.16 -6.83
CA ARG A 184 -19.06 4.20 -7.35
C ARG A 184 -20.23 3.60 -8.10
N HIS A 185 -21.40 4.21 -7.99
CA HIS A 185 -22.56 3.87 -8.81
C HIS A 185 -22.44 4.47 -10.21
N SER A 186 -22.79 3.71 -11.24
CA SER A 186 -22.69 4.16 -12.64
C SER A 186 -23.81 3.58 -13.49
N ARG A 187 -24.18 4.26 -14.57
CA ARG A 187 -25.20 3.78 -15.50
C ARG A 187 -24.56 3.43 -16.84
N ILE A 188 -24.59 2.15 -17.18
CA ILE A 188 -24.14 1.68 -18.50
C ILE A 188 -25.25 1.98 -19.50
N LEU A 189 -24.95 2.76 -20.54
CA LEU A 189 -25.90 3.20 -21.57
C LEU A 189 -27.13 3.94 -20.98
N GLY A 190 -27.00 4.52 -19.79
CA GLY A 190 -28.09 5.25 -19.11
C GLY A 190 -29.18 4.37 -18.47
N ILE A 191 -29.21 3.06 -18.74
CA ILE A 191 -30.32 2.17 -18.34
C ILE A 191 -29.90 1.23 -17.19
N PHE A 192 -28.69 0.69 -17.22
CA PHE A 192 -28.27 -0.33 -16.26
C PHE A 192 -27.40 0.26 -15.16
N GLN A 193 -27.94 0.34 -13.95
CA GLN A 193 -27.17 0.70 -12.75
C GLN A 193 -26.19 -0.42 -12.41
N LYS A 194 -24.91 -0.09 -12.30
CA LYS A 194 -23.84 -1.01 -11.91
C LYS A 194 -22.85 -0.31 -10.99
N LYS A 195 -22.34 -1.03 -10.02
CA LYS A 195 -21.23 -0.59 -9.16
C LYS A 195 -19.90 -0.76 -9.92
N MET A 196 -19.11 0.30 -9.99
CA MET A 196 -17.76 0.30 -10.54
C MET A 196 -16.76 0.44 -9.41
N GLN A 197 -15.73 -0.41 -9.39
CA GLN A 197 -14.59 -0.21 -8.49
C GLN A 197 -13.53 0.57 -9.26
N VAL A 198 -13.14 1.73 -8.74
CA VAL A 198 -12.06 2.55 -9.28
C VAL A 198 -10.93 2.59 -8.27
N GLN A 199 -9.70 2.65 -8.77
CA GLN A 199 -8.52 2.72 -7.94
C GLN A 199 -7.53 3.73 -8.48
N ALA A 200 -6.84 4.42 -7.58
CA ALA A 200 -5.71 5.28 -7.90
C ALA A 200 -4.52 4.94 -7.00
N GLN A 201 -3.33 4.93 -7.61
CA GLN A 201 -2.08 4.67 -6.93
C GLN A 201 -1.25 5.95 -6.89
N VAL A 202 -0.87 6.38 -5.69
CA VAL A 202 -0.14 7.62 -5.44
C VAL A 202 1.20 7.29 -4.79
N ASN A 203 2.31 7.79 -5.34
CA ASN A 203 3.64 7.55 -4.80
C ASN A 203 3.81 8.22 -3.42
N ALA A 204 4.29 7.50 -2.41
CA ALA A 204 4.43 8.05 -1.06
C ALA A 204 5.59 9.06 -0.89
N GLU A 205 6.52 9.14 -1.83
CA GLU A 205 7.68 10.05 -1.76
C GLU A 205 7.40 11.42 -2.40
N ASN A 206 6.77 11.44 -3.56
CA ASN A 206 6.53 12.67 -4.34
C ASN A 206 5.04 12.97 -4.55
N GLY A 207 4.17 11.97 -4.34
CA GLY A 207 2.72 12.03 -4.52
C GLY A 207 2.28 12.13 -5.98
N GLU A 208 3.11 11.68 -6.92
CA GLU A 208 2.69 11.50 -8.31
C GLU A 208 1.72 10.33 -8.44
N ILE A 209 0.78 10.45 -9.38
CA ILE A 209 -0.12 9.35 -9.73
C ILE A 209 0.63 8.35 -10.60
N ILE A 210 0.81 7.13 -10.09
CA ILE A 210 1.49 6.04 -10.81
C ILE A 210 0.51 5.32 -11.75
N ASN A 211 -0.69 5.02 -11.25
CA ASN A 211 -1.66 4.22 -11.99
C ASN A 211 -3.09 4.62 -11.60
N VAL A 212 -4.00 4.50 -12.57
CA VAL A 212 -5.43 4.68 -12.38
C VAL A 212 -6.13 3.47 -12.97
N GLY A 213 -6.66 2.61 -12.11
CA GLY A 213 -7.44 1.45 -12.52
C GLY A 213 -8.91 1.82 -12.63
N LYS A 214 -9.45 1.73 -13.85
CA LYS A 214 -10.90 1.76 -14.12
C LYS A 214 -11.26 0.52 -14.93
N PRO A 215 -12.47 -0.03 -14.78
CA PRO A 215 -12.92 -1.11 -15.64
C PRO A 215 -13.05 -0.61 -17.10
N TRP A 216 -12.80 -1.49 -18.07
CA TRP A 216 -12.82 -1.13 -19.50
C TRP A 216 -14.15 -0.51 -19.97
N TRP A 217 -15.28 -0.93 -19.37
CA TRP A 217 -16.62 -0.42 -19.69
C TRP A 217 -16.90 0.96 -19.09
N ALA A 218 -16.02 1.52 -18.26
CA ALA A 218 -16.17 2.86 -17.69
C ALA A 218 -16.27 3.94 -18.78
N PHE A 219 -15.68 3.70 -19.96
CA PHE A 219 -15.79 4.59 -21.12
C PHE A 219 -17.23 4.71 -21.66
N ILE A 220 -18.07 3.69 -21.46
CA ILE A 220 -19.45 3.63 -21.97
C ILE A 220 -20.45 4.06 -20.89
N ALA A 221 -20.00 4.15 -19.64
CA ALA A 221 -20.83 4.53 -18.51
C ALA A 221 -20.98 6.05 -18.42
N SER A 222 -22.19 6.52 -18.14
CA SER A 222 -22.42 7.89 -17.72
C SER A 222 -22.18 8.00 -16.21
N GLU A 223 -21.31 8.91 -15.82
CA GLU A 223 -21.02 9.23 -14.43
C GLU A 223 -22.11 10.18 -13.89
N PRO A 224 -22.86 9.82 -12.83
CA PRO A 224 -23.76 10.76 -12.18
C PRO A 224 -22.94 11.85 -11.48
N GLU A 225 -23.35 13.12 -11.57
CA GLU A 225 -22.69 14.19 -10.82
C GLU A 225 -22.84 13.94 -9.31
N GLU A 226 -21.69 13.83 -8.62
CA GLU A 226 -21.55 13.72 -7.16
C GLU A 226 -20.93 15.01 -6.62
#